data_AF-A0A5C7LPC4-F1
#
_entry.id   AF-A0A5C7LPC4-F1
#
_cell.length_a   1.000
_cell.length_b   1.000
_cell.length_c   1.000
_cell.angle_alpha   90.00
_cell.angle_beta   90.00
_cell.angle_gamma   90.00
#
_symmetry.space_group_name_H-M   'P 1'
#
loop_
_entity.id
_entity.type
_entity.pdbx_description
1 polymer ?
#
loop_
_entity_poly.entity_id
_entity_poly.type
_entity_poly.pdbx_seq_one_letter_code
_entity_poly.pdbx_strand_id
1 'polypeptide(L)'
;MTKKTYEELGQRVGALVDVKNAAYGSSFDDAGSFLRILYPNGIQPEQYGDALALVRIFDKMKRIATDRDALGESPYQDIAGYGLLGLRRVETSREAAKVEAETGIDRVSTLPPPPKVPEVPESTEKQITTTSNSWSRFFPNVDKPPTGGITFTGKKTNSGKKIKRQ
;
A
#
# COMPACT_ATOMS: atom_id res chain seq x y z
N MET A 1 -16.96 28.78 14.67
CA MET A 1 -16.11 28.63 13.47
C MET A 1 -16.88 27.83 12.43
N THR A 2 -16.95 28.30 11.19
CA THR A 2 -17.60 27.59 10.07
C THR A 2 -16.74 26.39 9.64
N LYS A 3 -17.38 25.24 9.42
CA LYS A 3 -16.72 24.01 8.95
C LYS A 3 -16.38 24.19 7.47
N LYS A 4 -15.12 23.91 7.11
CA LYS A 4 -14.66 23.96 5.71
C LYS A 4 -15.36 22.92 4.86
N THR A 5 -15.59 23.25 3.58
CA THR A 5 -16.14 22.29 2.62
C THR A 5 -15.10 21.23 2.25
N TYR A 6 -15.53 20.09 1.72
CA TYR A 6 -14.61 19.06 1.24
C TYR A 6 -13.78 19.54 0.04
N GLU A 7 -14.33 20.42 -0.80
CA GLU A 7 -13.61 21.03 -1.92
C GLU A 7 -12.45 21.92 -1.42
N GLU A 8 -12.70 22.77 -0.43
CA GLU A 8 -11.67 23.61 0.19
C GLU A 8 -10.59 22.78 0.90
N LEU A 9 -10.95 21.60 1.41
CA LEU A 9 -9.98 20.65 1.95
C LEU A 9 -9.14 20.03 0.82
N GLY A 10 -9.78 19.58 -0.26
CA GLY A 10 -9.11 19.02 -1.44
C GLY A 10 -8.10 19.97 -2.06
N GLN A 11 -8.47 21.24 -2.26
CA GLN A 11 -7.56 22.26 -2.80
C GLN A 11 -6.31 22.45 -1.93
N ARG A 12 -6.48 22.48 -0.59
CA ARG A 12 -5.35 22.60 0.34
C ARG A 12 -4.44 21.38 0.28
N VAL A 13 -5.02 20.18 0.25
CA VAL A 13 -4.25 18.94 0.18
C VAL A 13 -3.49 18.85 -1.14
N GLY A 14 -4.14 19.18 -2.26
CA GLY A 14 -3.51 19.23 -3.58
C GLY A 14 -2.32 20.18 -3.62
N ALA A 15 -2.50 21.42 -3.15
CA ALA A 15 -1.41 22.40 -3.09
C ALA A 15 -0.21 21.92 -2.24
N LEU A 16 -0.48 21.22 -1.13
CA LEU A 16 0.59 20.65 -0.31
C LEU A 16 1.30 19.49 -1.02
N VAL A 17 0.56 18.66 -1.76
CA VAL A 17 1.13 17.56 -2.56
C VAL A 17 2.02 18.10 -3.66
N ASP A 18 1.61 19.16 -4.36
CA ASP A 18 2.43 19.79 -5.40
C ASP A 18 3.78 20.28 -4.86
N VAL A 19 3.77 20.97 -3.72
CA VAL A 19 5.00 21.44 -3.06
C VAL A 19 5.92 20.27 -2.70
N LYS A 20 5.36 19.20 -2.12
CA LYS A 20 6.15 18.03 -1.72
C LYS A 20 6.69 17.26 -2.92
N ASN A 21 5.87 17.05 -3.95
CA ASN A 21 6.26 16.32 -5.14
C ASN A 21 7.34 17.09 -5.92
N ALA A 22 7.28 18.42 -5.94
CA ALA A 22 8.34 19.24 -6.51
C ALA A 22 9.66 19.15 -5.70
N ALA A 23 9.58 19.09 -4.36
CA ALA A 23 10.76 19.02 -3.50
C ALA A 23 11.48 17.67 -3.54
N TYR A 24 10.74 16.55 -3.62
CA TYR A 24 11.30 15.20 -3.47
C TYR A 24 11.31 14.38 -4.78
N GLY A 25 10.64 14.88 -5.82
CA GLY A 25 10.25 14.10 -6.99
C GLY A 25 9.15 13.09 -6.65
N SER A 26 8.78 12.26 -7.64
CA SER A 26 7.75 11.24 -7.44
C SER A 26 8.31 10.00 -6.73
N SER A 27 8.49 10.09 -5.41
CA SER A 27 8.84 8.91 -4.58
C SER A 27 7.83 7.77 -4.74
N PHE A 28 6.57 8.09 -5.09
CA PHE A 28 5.53 7.10 -5.34
C PHE A 28 5.83 6.26 -6.59
N ASP A 29 6.19 6.90 -7.70
CA ASP A 29 6.53 6.20 -8.95
C ASP A 29 7.89 5.47 -8.83
N ASP A 30 8.86 6.11 -8.17
CA ASP A 30 10.20 5.55 -7.98
C ASP A 30 10.17 4.29 -7.11
N ALA A 31 9.35 4.25 -6.06
CA ALA A 31 9.20 3.08 -5.19
C ALA A 31 8.69 1.85 -5.95
N GLY A 32 7.80 2.03 -6.93
CA GLY A 32 7.34 0.95 -7.80
C GLY A 32 8.47 0.35 -8.63
N SER A 33 9.33 1.19 -9.19
CA SER A 33 10.52 0.74 -9.95
C SER A 33 11.54 0.06 -9.05
N PHE A 34 11.76 0.58 -7.84
CA PHE A 34 12.62 -0.03 -6.82
C PHE A 34 12.12 -1.44 -6.44
N LEU A 35 10.82 -1.60 -6.19
CA LEU A 35 10.24 -2.90 -5.87
C LEU A 35 10.36 -3.92 -7.02
N ARG A 36 10.31 -3.49 -8.29
CA ARG A 36 10.53 -4.39 -9.44
C ARG A 36 11.95 -4.95 -9.48
N ILE A 37 12.94 -4.20 -9.00
CA ILE A 37 14.33 -4.67 -8.91
C ILE A 37 14.45 -5.74 -7.81
N LEU A 38 13.83 -5.50 -6.65
CA LEU A 38 13.95 -6.40 -5.49
C LEU A 38 13.07 -7.65 -5.58
N TYR A 39 11.87 -7.50 -6.14
CA TYR A 39 10.82 -8.52 -6.19
C TYR A 39 10.31 -8.69 -7.63
N PRO A 40 11.17 -9.14 -8.57
CA PRO A 40 10.80 -9.25 -9.98
C PRO A 40 9.64 -10.21 -10.24
N ASN A 41 9.41 -11.16 -9.33
CA ASN A 41 8.35 -12.16 -9.40
C ASN A 41 7.18 -11.88 -8.43
N GLY A 42 7.08 -10.65 -7.92
CA GLY A 42 6.11 -10.26 -6.91
C GLY A 42 6.57 -10.54 -5.47
N ILE A 43 5.80 -10.02 -4.52
CA ILE A 43 6.06 -10.13 -3.07
C ILE A 43 5.12 -11.19 -2.50
N GLN A 44 5.66 -12.21 -1.84
CA GLN A 44 4.87 -13.23 -1.14
C GLN A 44 4.41 -12.73 0.24
N PRO A 45 3.30 -13.24 0.80
CA PRO A 45 2.77 -12.78 2.09
C PRO A 45 3.78 -12.80 3.24
N GLU A 46 4.65 -13.80 3.28
CA GLU A 46 5.67 -13.97 4.33
C GLU A 46 6.73 -12.86 4.25
N GLN A 47 6.91 -12.25 3.06
CA GLN A 47 7.88 -11.21 2.78
C GLN A 47 7.33 -9.79 3.03
N TYR A 48 6.05 -9.61 3.33
CA TYR A 48 5.43 -8.27 3.49
C TYR A 48 6.14 -7.41 4.54
N GLY A 49 6.66 -8.04 5.60
CA GLY A 49 7.44 -7.35 6.62
C GLY A 49 8.70 -6.70 6.09
N ASP A 50 9.52 -7.49 5.39
CA ASP A 50 10.80 -7.03 4.86
C ASP A 50 10.59 -6.08 3.69
N ALA A 51 9.60 -6.36 2.84
CA ALA A 51 9.22 -5.47 1.75
C ALA A 51 8.81 -4.08 2.25
N LEU A 52 7.99 -4.01 3.32
CA LEU A 52 7.61 -2.74 3.94
C LEU A 52 8.83 -2.00 4.50
N ALA A 53 9.72 -2.69 5.21
CA ALA A 53 10.93 -2.10 5.77
C ALA A 53 11.83 -1.51 4.68
N LEU A 54 12.05 -2.25 3.59
CA LEU A 54 12.89 -1.82 2.46
C LEU A 54 12.30 -0.60 1.73
N VAL A 55 10.98 -0.58 1.50
CA VAL A 55 10.31 0.59 0.90
C VAL A 55 10.44 1.82 1.79
N ARG A 56 10.33 1.65 3.13
CA ARG A 56 10.49 2.74 4.08
C ARG A 56 11.93 3.26 4.12
N ILE A 57 12.93 2.38 4.05
CA ILE A 57 14.34 2.77 3.95
C ILE A 57 14.59 3.55 2.65
N PHE A 58 14.07 3.06 1.52
CA PHE A 58 14.20 3.74 0.23
C PHE A 58 13.60 5.16 0.23
N ASP A 59 12.42 5.32 0.83
CA ASP A 59 11.77 6.63 1.04
C ASP A 59 12.68 7.60 1.82
N LYS A 60 13.37 7.11 2.86
CA LYS A 60 14.37 7.91 3.59
C LYS A 60 15.62 8.21 2.76
N MET A 61 16.09 7.29 1.93
CA MET A 61 17.21 7.53 1.01
C MET A 61 16.89 8.65 0.01
N LYS A 62 15.68 8.64 -0.56
CA LYS A 62 15.19 9.72 -1.42
C LYS A 62 15.22 11.06 -0.69
N ARG A 63 14.68 11.11 0.53
CA ARG A 63 14.73 12.32 1.37
C ARG A 63 16.16 12.80 1.61
N ILE A 64 17.09 11.90 1.97
CA ILE A 64 18.52 12.24 2.16
C ILE A 64 19.11 12.85 0.88
N ALA A 65 18.78 12.31 -0.29
CA ALA A 65 19.31 12.75 -1.57
C ALA A 65 18.72 14.08 -2.08
N THR A 66 17.54 14.49 -1.59
CA THR A 66 16.86 15.70 -2.05
C THR A 66 16.87 16.82 -1.01
N ASP A 67 16.31 16.57 0.18
CA ASP A 67 16.27 17.51 1.29
C ASP A 67 16.22 16.72 2.61
N ARG A 68 17.40 16.47 3.15
CA ARG A 68 17.60 15.68 4.35
C ARG A 68 16.84 16.24 5.55
N ASP A 69 16.74 17.57 5.68
CA ASP A 69 16.34 18.23 6.92
C ASP A 69 14.90 18.76 6.89
N ALA A 70 14.18 18.56 5.76
CA ALA A 70 12.82 19.06 5.51
C ALA A 70 11.76 18.79 6.60
N LEU A 71 11.90 17.73 7.41
CA LEU A 71 10.92 17.33 8.43
C LEU A 71 11.44 17.46 9.87
N GLY A 72 12.62 18.05 10.09
CA GLY A 72 13.20 18.25 11.43
C GLY A 72 13.71 16.98 12.15
N GLU A 73 13.33 15.80 11.67
CA GLU A 73 13.80 14.49 12.15
C GLU A 73 14.96 13.96 11.30
N SER A 74 15.88 13.18 11.89
CA SER A 74 17.01 12.58 11.17
C SER A 74 16.59 11.35 10.36
N PRO A 75 16.66 11.37 9.02
CA PRO A 75 16.33 10.19 8.20
C PRO A 75 17.30 9.02 8.43
N TYR A 76 18.53 9.28 8.90
CA TYR A 76 19.46 8.22 9.27
C TYR A 76 19.05 7.50 10.56
N GLN A 77 18.46 8.23 11.51
CA GLN A 77 17.92 7.63 12.73
C GLN A 77 16.76 6.68 12.42
N ASP A 78 15.89 7.07 11.49
CA ASP A 78 14.81 6.19 11.00
C ASP A 78 15.36 4.90 10.39
N ILE A 79 16.36 5.01 9.49
CA ILE A 79 16.99 3.85 8.84
C ILE A 79 17.62 2.91 9.89
N ALA A 80 18.33 3.45 10.88
CA ALA A 80 18.91 2.67 11.96
C ALA A 80 17.81 1.94 12.77
N GLY A 81 16.72 2.64 13.11
CA GLY A 81 15.58 2.06 13.79
C GLY A 81 14.93 0.92 13.00
N TYR A 82 14.73 1.09 11.70
CA TYR A 82 14.19 0.04 10.83
C TYR A 82 15.14 -1.17 10.75
N GLY A 83 16.45 -0.95 10.68
CA GLY A 83 17.46 -2.01 10.73
C GLY A 83 17.38 -2.83 12.01
N LEU A 84 17.25 -2.18 13.18
CA LEU A 84 17.10 -2.86 14.47
C LEU A 84 15.80 -3.66 14.56
N LEU A 85 14.68 -3.11 14.06
CA LEU A 85 13.40 -3.83 14.02
C LEU A 85 13.47 -5.07 13.12
N GLY A 86 14.13 -4.95 11.96
CA GLY A 86 14.38 -6.07 11.05
C GLY A 86 15.26 -7.14 11.67
N LEU A 87 16.37 -6.74 12.31
CA LEU A 87 17.27 -7.66 13.03
C LEU A 87 16.51 -8.45 14.10
N ARG A 88 15.75 -7.76 14.96
CA ARG A 88 14.96 -8.40 16.01
C ARG A 88 14.00 -9.44 15.42
N ARG A 89 13.32 -9.12 14.32
CA ARG A 89 12.39 -10.05 13.65
C ARG A 89 13.10 -11.31 13.19
N VAL A 90 14.24 -11.18 12.53
CA VAL A 90 15.02 -12.32 12.03
C VAL A 90 15.51 -13.21 13.17
N GLU A 91 16.06 -12.61 14.23
CA GLU A 91 16.53 -13.37 15.39
C GLU A 91 15.37 -14.09 16.10
N THR A 92 14.24 -13.43 16.35
CA THR A 92 13.05 -14.07 16.93
C THR A 92 12.53 -15.22 16.07
N SER A 93 12.50 -15.08 14.74
CA SER A 93 12.10 -16.15 13.82
C SER A 93 13.09 -17.32 13.82
N ARG A 94 14.39 -17.07 13.98
CA ARG A 94 15.41 -18.13 14.10
C ARG A 94 15.28 -18.88 15.41
N GLU A 95 15.13 -18.17 16.52
CA GLU A 95 14.86 -18.76 17.83
C GLU A 95 13.57 -19.58 17.80
N ALA A 96 12.55 -19.08 17.10
CA ALA A 96 11.30 -19.79 16.91
C ALA A 96 11.48 -21.16 16.24
N ALA A 97 12.18 -21.16 15.11
CA ALA A 97 12.47 -22.37 14.34
C ALA A 97 13.33 -23.37 15.13
N LYS A 98 14.27 -22.90 15.95
CA LYS A 98 15.08 -23.78 16.82
C LYS A 98 14.20 -24.51 17.85
N VAL A 99 13.31 -23.77 18.52
CA VAL A 99 12.40 -24.36 19.52
C VAL A 99 11.45 -25.37 18.87
N GLU A 100 10.92 -25.08 17.68
CA GLU A 100 10.09 -26.04 16.94
C GLU A 100 10.86 -27.32 16.58
N ALA A 101 12.10 -27.19 16.10
CA ALA A 101 12.96 -28.32 15.78
C ALA A 101 13.30 -29.19 17.02
N GLU A 102 13.47 -28.56 18.18
CA GLU A 102 13.79 -29.25 19.44
C GLU A 102 12.57 -29.90 20.10
N THR A 103 11.39 -29.30 19.99
CA THR A 103 10.18 -29.73 20.71
C THR A 103 9.18 -30.51 19.86
N GLY A 104 9.26 -30.42 18.53
CA GLY A 104 8.33 -31.06 17.60
C GLY A 104 6.90 -30.52 17.63
N ILE A 105 6.65 -29.36 18.29
CA ILE A 105 5.33 -28.73 18.38
C ILE A 105 5.27 -27.56 17.38
N ASP A 106 4.36 -27.65 16.41
CA ASP A 106 4.21 -26.68 15.31
C ASP A 106 3.38 -25.45 15.75
N ARG A 107 3.91 -24.23 15.52
CA ARG A 107 3.37 -22.97 16.08
C ARG A 107 2.10 -22.43 15.43
N VAL A 108 1.65 -23.00 14.31
CA VAL A 108 0.34 -22.64 13.73
C VAL A 108 -0.80 -22.89 14.73
N SER A 109 -0.61 -23.82 15.67
CA SER A 109 -1.55 -24.09 16.76
C SER A 109 -1.59 -23.01 17.86
N THR A 110 -0.65 -22.06 17.89
CA THR A 110 -0.43 -21.15 19.03
C THR A 110 -0.58 -19.67 18.68
N LEU A 111 -1.10 -19.31 17.50
CA LEU A 111 -1.45 -17.92 17.26
C LEU A 111 -2.55 -17.51 18.27
N PRO A 112 -2.33 -16.48 19.10
CA PRO A 112 -3.41 -15.97 19.91
C PRO A 112 -4.54 -15.55 18.96
N PRO A 113 -5.80 -15.89 19.28
CA PRO A 113 -6.92 -15.45 18.47
C PRO A 113 -6.83 -13.92 18.31
N PRO A 114 -7.23 -13.38 17.15
CA PRO A 114 -7.22 -11.93 16.96
C PRO A 114 -7.90 -11.27 18.17
N PRO A 115 -7.33 -10.17 18.69
CA PRO A 115 -7.91 -9.50 19.85
C PRO A 115 -9.38 -9.24 19.55
N LYS A 116 -10.27 -9.63 20.48
CA LYS A 116 -11.71 -9.38 20.34
C LYS A 116 -11.86 -7.90 20.03
N VAL A 117 -12.44 -7.61 18.86
CA VAL A 117 -12.80 -6.24 18.48
C VAL A 117 -13.63 -5.70 19.64
N PRO A 118 -13.31 -4.52 20.20
CA PRO A 118 -14.10 -3.97 21.28
C PRO A 118 -15.56 -3.93 20.85
N GLU A 119 -16.44 -4.56 21.64
CA GLU A 119 -17.87 -4.54 21.39
C GLU A 119 -18.31 -3.08 21.33
N VAL A 120 -18.73 -2.65 20.14
CA VAL A 120 -19.29 -1.34 19.95
C VAL A 120 -20.57 -1.32 20.78
N PRO A 121 -20.74 -0.38 21.74
CA PRO A 121 -21.93 -0.35 22.56
C PRO A 121 -23.17 -0.22 21.65
N GLU A 122 -24.20 -1.04 21.92
CA GLU A 122 -25.45 -1.21 21.14
C GLU A 122 -26.18 0.11 20.84
N SER A 123 -25.87 1.17 21.60
CA SER A 123 -26.34 2.54 21.35
C SER A 123 -25.76 3.19 20.08
N THR A 124 -24.66 2.66 19.55
CA THR A 124 -23.99 3.15 18.33
C THR A 124 -24.57 2.49 17.08
N GLU A 125 -25.03 1.23 17.17
CA GLU A 125 -25.67 0.51 16.05
C GLU A 125 -27.04 1.09 15.68
N LYS A 126 -27.81 1.60 16.66
CA LYS A 126 -29.11 2.23 16.40
C LYS A 126 -29.03 3.58 15.67
N GLN A 127 -27.88 4.27 15.72
CA GLN A 127 -27.68 5.51 14.95
C GLN A 127 -27.26 5.24 13.49
N ILE A 128 -26.55 4.13 13.24
CA ILE A 128 -26.09 3.76 11.90
C ILE A 128 -27.25 3.14 11.08
N THR A 129 -28.11 2.34 11.71
CA THR A 129 -29.25 1.68 11.03
C THR A 129 -30.38 2.61 10.61
N THR A 130 -30.44 3.84 11.14
CA THR A 130 -31.43 4.84 10.68
C THR A 130 -30.96 5.62 9.45
N THR A 131 -29.68 5.52 9.05
CA THR A 131 -29.14 6.19 7.84
C THR A 131 -28.76 5.23 6.71
N SER A 132 -28.93 3.91 6.87
CA SER A 132 -28.66 2.93 5.81
C SER A 132 -29.73 2.86 4.72
N ASN A 133 -30.94 3.40 4.93
CA ASN A 133 -32.02 3.42 3.93
C ASN A 133 -31.99 4.62 2.97
N SER A 134 -30.92 5.44 2.96
CA SER A 134 -30.75 6.53 1.99
C SER A 134 -29.78 6.19 0.85
N TRP A 135 -28.87 5.22 1.05
CA TRP A 135 -27.82 4.90 0.08
C TRP A 135 -28.32 4.16 -1.17
N SER A 136 -29.43 3.42 -1.07
CA SER A 136 -30.08 2.76 -2.21
C SER A 136 -30.70 3.74 -3.22
N ARG A 137 -30.93 5.00 -2.84
CA ARG A 137 -31.39 6.06 -3.77
C ARG A 137 -30.27 6.66 -4.60
N PHE A 138 -29.02 6.54 -4.15
CA PHE A 138 -27.87 7.15 -4.83
C PHE A 138 -27.14 6.20 -5.79
N PHE A 139 -27.24 4.88 -5.60
CA PHE A 139 -26.61 3.89 -6.50
C PHE A 139 -27.55 2.71 -6.78
N PRO A 140 -28.52 2.85 -7.72
CA PRO A 140 -29.53 1.82 -7.98
C PRO A 140 -29.02 0.57 -8.73
N ASN A 141 -27.70 0.42 -8.96
CA ASN A 141 -27.14 -0.61 -9.84
C ASN A 141 -25.89 -1.31 -9.27
N VAL A 142 -25.73 -1.36 -7.94
CA VAL A 142 -24.57 -2.03 -7.30
C VAL A 142 -24.51 -3.54 -7.61
N ASP A 143 -25.63 -4.17 -7.96
CA ASP A 143 -25.71 -5.62 -8.17
C ASP A 143 -25.81 -6.06 -9.65
N LYS A 144 -25.58 -5.16 -10.62
CA LYS A 144 -25.51 -5.57 -12.05
C LYS A 144 -24.06 -5.62 -12.53
N PRO A 145 -23.60 -6.73 -13.14
CA PRO A 145 -22.30 -6.75 -13.78
C PRO A 145 -22.27 -5.66 -14.88
N PRO A 146 -21.14 -4.97 -15.08
CA PRO A 146 -21.04 -3.88 -16.04
C PRO A 146 -21.32 -4.42 -17.45
N THR A 147 -22.50 -4.10 -17.98
CA THR A 147 -22.88 -4.34 -19.38
C THR A 147 -22.26 -3.22 -20.21
N GLY A 148 -20.96 -3.36 -20.48
CA GLY A 148 -20.17 -2.39 -21.24
C GLY A 148 -18.95 -3.06 -21.83
N GLY A 149 -19.16 -3.86 -22.88
CA GLY A 149 -18.07 -4.39 -23.69
C GLY A 149 -17.31 -3.25 -24.36
N ILE A 150 -16.04 -3.06 -23.97
CA ILE A 150 -15.11 -2.20 -24.71
C ILE A 150 -14.77 -2.95 -25.99
N THR A 151 -15.34 -2.53 -27.12
CA THR A 151 -14.95 -3.02 -28.43
C THR A 151 -13.60 -2.39 -28.80
N PHE A 152 -12.55 -3.21 -28.74
CA PHE A 152 -11.22 -2.84 -29.23
C PHE A 152 -11.28 -2.74 -30.76
N THR A 153 -11.47 -1.54 -31.31
CA THR A 153 -11.33 -1.29 -32.75
C THR A 153 -9.85 -1.18 -33.10
N GLY A 154 -9.20 -2.34 -33.19
CA GLY A 154 -7.85 -2.45 -33.75
C GLY A 154 -7.85 -2.02 -35.21
N LYS A 155 -7.33 -0.81 -35.51
CA LYS A 155 -6.89 -0.45 -36.87
C LYS A 155 -5.80 -1.44 -37.28
N LYS A 156 -6.13 -2.38 -38.17
CA LYS A 156 -5.14 -3.21 -38.89
C LYS A 156 -4.22 -2.26 -39.66
N THR A 157 -2.97 -2.14 -39.21
CA THR A 157 -1.90 -1.58 -40.03
C THR A 157 -1.56 -2.61 -41.12
N ASN A 158 -1.66 -2.16 -42.36
CA ASN A 158 -1.54 -2.97 -43.56
C ASN A 158 -0.05 -3.22 -43.87
N SER A 159 0.50 -4.35 -43.42
CA SER A 159 1.87 -4.80 -43.78
C SER A 159 1.85 -5.94 -44.80
N GLY A 160 1.17 -5.71 -45.93
CA GLY A 160 1.22 -6.60 -47.10
C GLY A 160 2.30 -6.19 -48.09
N LYS A 161 3.60 -6.33 -47.76
CA LYS A 161 4.68 -6.18 -48.75
C LYS A 161 4.93 -7.54 -49.41
N LYS A 162 4.35 -7.72 -50.60
CA LYS A 162 4.56 -8.86 -51.49
C LYS A 162 6.05 -9.05 -51.79
N ILE A 163 6.61 -10.20 -51.42
CA ILE A 163 7.89 -10.70 -51.93
C ILE A 163 7.61 -11.30 -53.31
N LYS A 164 8.00 -10.61 -54.38
CA LYS A 164 8.09 -11.20 -55.73
C LYS A 164 9.38 -12.02 -55.79
N ARG A 165 9.24 -13.32 -56.01
CA ARG A 165 10.30 -14.15 -56.58
C ARG A 165 10.27 -13.96 -58.10
N GLN A 166 11.35 -13.45 -58.65
CA GLN A 166 11.82 -13.70 -60.02
C GLN A 166 13.29 -14.07 -59.90
#